data_AF-A0A1X6MQA6-F1
#
_entry.id   AF-A0A1X6MQA6-F1
#
_cell.length_a   1.000
_cell.length_b   1.000
_cell.length_c   1.000
_cell.angle_alpha   90.00
_cell.angle_beta   90.00
_cell.angle_gamma   90.00
#
_symmetry.space_group_name_H-M   'P 1'
#
loop_
_entity.id
_entity.type
_entity.pdbx_description
1 polymer ?
#
loop_
_entity_poly.entity_id
_entity_poly.type
_entity_poly.pdbx_seq_one_letter_code
_entity_poly.pdbx_strand_id
1 'polypeptide(L)'
;MKTAREHGFSWKGDFFVDNGTFPRTAVPEEEATMAKYARLDMIWKYHGRPQGIFSTDEYLAGLHPSRGTEFCASVEAMFSLEMMYATLGDPAWADLTEKIAYNAMPAQITADWWSQQYLHQTNQIWVGNHTEGVPWTDNNIRGIISVYKFSKGTVNHPQGWPKFWSNSFLLADNGTALVHALLGPATLGTTLGNAVDTNVTVDTLYPFGSLFSYTIASSAPYTFYIRIPGWANSESYISVDDQNAVPLFPHAKSVTTIKLNLGMDIEVERRSNNSIAVHRGPLFYAVDLAHNDTTTSALR
;
A
#
# COMPACT_ATOMS: atom_id res chain seq x y z
N MET A 1 6.55 -16.01 6.04
CA MET A 1 7.62 -15.33 6.83
C MET A 1 8.84 -16.22 7.14
N LYS A 2 8.70 -17.42 7.75
CA LYS A 2 9.86 -18.27 8.10
C LYS A 2 10.55 -18.88 6.87
N THR A 3 9.76 -19.41 5.93
CA THR A 3 10.24 -20.08 4.71
C THR A 3 10.99 -19.13 3.76
N ALA A 4 10.57 -17.87 3.62
CA ALA A 4 11.27 -16.89 2.77
C ALA A 4 12.64 -16.48 3.34
N ARG A 5 12.76 -16.39 4.68
CA ARG A 5 14.04 -16.12 5.34
C ARG A 5 14.95 -17.37 5.37
N GLU A 6 14.38 -18.56 5.55
CA GLU A 6 15.11 -19.84 5.48
C GLU A 6 15.68 -20.12 4.07
N HIS A 7 15.13 -19.50 3.02
CA HIS A 7 15.63 -19.55 1.65
C HIS A 7 16.44 -18.31 1.22
N GLY A 8 16.83 -17.44 2.14
CA GLY A 8 17.74 -16.32 1.86
C GLY A 8 17.11 -15.11 1.15
N PHE A 9 15.78 -15.01 1.08
CA PHE A 9 15.09 -13.85 0.52
C PHE A 9 14.98 -12.74 1.58
N SER A 10 16.07 -11.99 1.76
CA SER A 10 16.08 -10.67 2.42
C SER A 10 17.01 -9.79 1.60
N TRP A 11 16.44 -8.91 0.77
CA TRP A 11 17.21 -8.25 -0.29
C TRP A 11 18.04 -7.04 0.17
N LYS A 12 18.03 -6.60 1.44
CA LYS A 12 18.91 -5.51 1.90
C LYS A 12 19.31 -5.66 3.37
N GLY A 13 20.63 -5.64 3.61
CA GLY A 13 21.26 -5.71 4.93
C GLY A 13 21.81 -4.38 5.48
N ASP A 14 21.62 -3.24 4.81
CA ASP A 14 22.22 -1.97 5.25
C ASP A 14 21.29 -0.77 5.01
N PHE A 15 20.82 -0.07 6.07
CA PHE A 15 20.30 1.31 5.92
C PHE A 15 20.69 2.33 7.03
N PHE A 16 21.42 3.37 6.58
CA PHE A 16 21.43 4.84 6.81
C PHE A 16 20.93 5.57 8.09
N VAL A 17 21.65 6.66 8.44
CA VAL A 17 21.15 8.04 8.72
C VAL A 17 22.21 9.19 8.61
N ASP A 18 21.68 10.38 8.25
CA ASP A 18 22.03 11.79 8.58
C ASP A 18 22.71 12.76 7.56
N ASN A 19 22.09 13.93 7.38
CA ASN A 19 22.52 15.09 6.56
C ASN A 19 22.80 14.86 5.06
N GLY A 20 22.14 13.89 4.43
CA GLY A 20 22.34 13.59 3.01
C GLY A 20 23.73 13.02 2.69
N THR A 21 24.52 12.70 3.71
CA THR A 21 25.80 11.99 3.56
C THR A 21 25.67 10.63 4.23
N PHE A 22 25.84 9.54 3.47
CA PHE A 22 25.77 8.18 3.99
C PHE A 22 26.74 7.98 5.18
N PRO A 23 26.29 7.42 6.32
CA PRO A 23 27.20 7.01 7.38
C PRO A 23 28.09 5.87 6.87
N ARG A 24 29.40 5.99 7.11
CA ARG A 24 30.41 4.97 6.77
C ARG A 24 30.58 3.90 7.85
N THR A 25 29.74 3.95 8.88
CA THR A 25 29.79 3.07 10.05
C THR A 25 28.39 2.49 10.27
N ALA A 26 28.29 1.16 10.28
CA ALA A 26 27.05 0.44 10.50
C ALA A 26 26.44 0.77 11.87
N VAL A 27 25.10 0.83 11.95
CA VAL A 27 24.40 0.85 13.24
C VAL A 27 24.69 -0.48 13.94
N PRO A 28 25.17 -0.47 15.19
CA PRO A 28 25.42 -1.70 15.93
C PRO A 28 24.15 -2.56 15.99
N GLU A 29 24.29 -3.87 15.77
CA GLU A 29 23.20 -4.86 15.73
C GLU A 29 22.29 -4.80 16.98
N GLU A 30 22.86 -4.34 18.10
CA GLU A 30 22.25 -4.15 19.41
C GLU A 30 21.23 -2.98 19.45
N GLU A 31 21.47 -1.91 18.67
CA GLU A 31 20.60 -0.72 18.57
C GLU A 31 19.57 -0.80 17.42
N ALA A 32 19.83 -1.67 16.44
CA ALA A 32 18.90 -2.03 15.37
C ALA A 32 17.83 -3.05 15.82
N THR A 33 17.76 -3.32 17.13
CA THR A 33 16.81 -4.29 17.70
C THR A 33 15.35 -3.92 17.39
N MET A 34 14.53 -4.96 17.34
CA MET A 34 13.07 -5.00 17.09
C MET A 34 12.21 -3.93 17.80
N ALA A 35 12.76 -3.16 18.74
CA ALA A 35 12.10 -2.08 19.47
C ALA A 35 11.60 -0.92 18.58
N LYS A 36 12.26 -0.63 17.45
CA LYS A 36 11.79 0.40 16.50
C LYS A 36 10.58 -0.08 15.69
N TYR A 37 10.57 -1.35 15.25
CA TYR A 37 9.42 -1.97 14.58
C TYR A 37 8.23 -2.18 15.51
N ALA A 38 8.50 -2.51 16.77
CA ALA A 38 7.47 -2.65 17.79
C ALA A 38 6.60 -1.38 17.90
N ARG A 39 7.14 -0.17 17.67
CA ARG A 39 6.33 1.05 17.74
C ARG A 39 5.28 1.13 16.63
N LEU A 40 5.60 0.69 15.42
CA LEU A 40 4.64 0.62 14.32
C LEU A 40 3.59 -0.46 14.58
N ASP A 41 4.03 -1.63 15.06
CA ASP A 41 3.12 -2.69 15.48
C ASP A 41 2.15 -2.20 16.56
N MET A 42 2.62 -1.38 17.51
CA MET A 42 1.78 -0.79 18.56
C MET A 42 0.74 0.18 17.96
N ILE A 43 1.11 1.01 16.98
CA ILE A 43 0.16 1.91 16.31
C ILE A 43 -0.97 1.11 15.68
N TRP A 44 -0.67 0.08 14.88
CA TRP A 44 -1.72 -0.74 14.28
C TRP A 44 -2.46 -1.63 15.28
N LYS A 45 -1.79 -2.12 16.32
CA LYS A 45 -2.42 -2.93 17.36
C LYS A 45 -3.44 -2.15 18.20
N TYR A 46 -3.12 -0.91 18.59
CA TYR A 46 -3.97 -0.13 19.50
C TYR A 46 -4.81 0.94 18.81
N HIS A 47 -4.51 1.26 17.54
CA HIS A 47 -5.21 2.28 16.77
C HIS A 47 -5.67 1.80 15.38
N GLY A 48 -5.26 0.61 14.92
CA GLY A 48 -5.52 0.12 13.57
C GLY A 48 -6.99 -0.10 13.22
N ARG A 49 -7.35 0.22 11.98
CA ARG A 49 -8.67 0.04 11.37
C ARG A 49 -8.63 -0.99 10.24
N PRO A 50 -9.77 -1.65 9.93
CA PRO A 50 -9.76 -2.73 8.95
C PRO A 50 -9.42 -2.26 7.55
N GLN A 51 -9.70 -1.00 7.20
CA GLN A 51 -9.25 -0.38 5.95
C GLN A 51 -7.71 -0.16 5.85
N GLY A 52 -6.92 -0.65 6.82
CA GLY A 52 -5.45 -0.66 6.74
C GLY A 52 -4.74 0.52 7.38
N ILE A 53 -5.45 1.59 7.75
CA ILE A 53 -4.87 2.77 8.41
C ILE A 53 -5.23 2.80 9.90
N PHE A 54 -4.46 3.50 10.72
CA PHE A 54 -4.77 3.72 12.14
C PHE A 54 -5.65 4.95 12.36
N SER A 55 -6.48 4.90 13.40
CA SER A 55 -7.34 6.00 13.81
C SER A 55 -6.52 7.17 14.33
N THR A 56 -6.56 8.26 13.59
CA THR A 56 -5.99 9.53 14.01
C THR A 56 -6.87 10.68 13.52
N ASP A 57 -7.58 11.32 14.44
CA ASP A 57 -8.38 12.52 14.15
C ASP A 57 -7.64 13.78 14.58
N GLU A 58 -6.38 13.86 14.16
CA GLU A 58 -5.29 14.70 14.70
C GLU A 58 -4.76 14.27 16.07
N TYR A 59 -5.37 13.24 16.69
CA TYR A 59 -4.85 12.53 17.86
C TYR A 59 -5.00 11.02 17.66
N LEU A 60 -4.07 10.22 18.19
CA LEU A 60 -4.21 8.77 18.23
C LEU A 60 -5.48 8.38 19.02
N ALA A 61 -6.40 7.65 18.37
CA ALA A 61 -7.80 7.62 18.82
C ALA A 61 -8.34 6.23 19.22
N GLY A 62 -7.44 5.33 19.65
CA GLY A 62 -7.76 3.95 20.01
C GLY A 62 -8.44 3.11 18.91
N LEU A 63 -9.04 1.99 19.32
CA LEU A 63 -9.76 1.05 18.45
C LEU A 63 -11.27 1.33 18.34
N HIS A 64 -11.82 2.34 19.02
CA HIS A 64 -13.26 2.55 19.05
C HIS A 64 -13.79 3.10 17.70
N PRO A 65 -14.74 2.43 17.00
CA PRO A 65 -15.09 2.74 15.61
C PRO A 65 -15.70 4.13 15.39
N SER A 66 -16.12 4.81 16.45
CA SER A 66 -16.60 6.19 16.36
C SER A 66 -15.51 7.22 16.08
N ARG A 67 -14.22 6.84 16.10
CA ARG A 67 -13.10 7.74 15.82
C ARG A 67 -12.63 7.56 14.38
N GLY A 68 -12.33 8.67 13.73
CA GLY A 68 -11.97 8.70 12.32
C GLY A 68 -10.47 8.62 12.07
N THR A 69 -10.10 8.72 10.80
CA THR A 69 -8.73 8.89 10.32
C THR A 69 -8.67 10.06 9.36
N GLU A 70 -7.74 10.97 9.59
CA GLU A 70 -7.45 12.08 8.69
C GLU A 70 -6.95 11.58 7.32
N PHE A 71 -7.43 12.18 6.23
CA PHE A 71 -6.99 11.80 4.89
C PHE A 71 -5.48 12.01 4.67
N CYS A 72 -4.92 13.10 5.21
CA CYS A 72 -3.48 13.32 5.15
C CYS A 72 -2.69 12.18 5.83
N ALA A 73 -3.23 11.62 6.92
CA ALA A 73 -2.59 10.51 7.61
C ALA A 73 -2.52 9.26 6.72
N SER A 74 -3.58 8.95 5.96
CA SER A 74 -3.58 7.85 4.98
C SER A 74 -2.50 8.06 3.91
N VAL A 75 -2.44 9.24 3.31
CA VAL A 75 -1.52 9.57 2.21
C VAL A 75 -0.05 9.59 2.67
N GLU A 76 0.24 10.22 3.81
CA GLU A 76 1.62 10.29 4.33
C GLU A 76 2.07 8.97 4.95
N ALA A 77 1.15 8.17 5.51
CA ALA A 77 1.48 6.82 5.96
C ALA A 77 1.86 5.91 4.79
N MET A 78 1.14 5.98 3.66
CA MET A 78 1.54 5.26 2.43
C MET A 78 2.98 5.59 2.06
N PHE A 79 3.31 6.87 1.90
CA PHE A 79 4.66 7.26 1.52
C PHE A 79 5.72 6.85 2.55
N SER A 80 5.41 6.95 3.85
CA SER A 80 6.32 6.52 4.91
C SER A 80 6.60 5.01 4.83
N LEU A 81 5.56 4.20 4.62
CA LEU A 81 5.66 2.75 4.48
C LEU A 81 6.38 2.33 3.20
N GLU A 82 6.16 3.04 2.08
CA GLU A 82 6.89 2.87 0.82
C GLU A 82 8.39 3.07 1.04
N MET A 83 8.77 4.17 1.70
CA MET A 83 10.17 4.45 2.01
C MET A 83 10.75 3.42 2.96
N MET A 84 10.00 2.98 3.97
CA MET A 84 10.40 1.91 4.88
C MET A 84 10.61 0.58 4.14
N TYR A 85 9.76 0.23 3.18
CA TYR A 85 9.93 -0.96 2.37
C TYR A 85 11.16 -0.84 1.45
N ALA A 86 11.31 0.27 0.75
CA ALA A 86 12.45 0.49 -0.16
C ALA A 86 13.81 0.48 0.56
N THR A 87 13.78 0.90 1.82
CA THR A 87 14.87 0.89 2.78
C THR A 87 15.04 -0.52 3.36
N LEU A 88 14.17 -0.93 4.26
CA LEU A 88 14.39 -2.08 5.13
C LEU A 88 13.99 -3.42 4.51
N GLY A 89 13.25 -3.40 3.40
CA GLY A 89 12.91 -4.59 2.63
C GLY A 89 11.91 -5.54 3.28
N ASP A 90 11.25 -5.17 4.39
CA ASP A 90 10.21 -6.00 4.99
C ASP A 90 8.89 -5.88 4.20
N PRO A 91 8.40 -6.96 3.57
CA PRO A 91 7.21 -6.93 2.72
C PRO A 91 5.93 -6.54 3.47
N ALA A 92 5.88 -6.67 4.79
CA ALA A 92 4.71 -6.24 5.58
C ALA A 92 4.40 -4.74 5.41
N TRP A 93 5.41 -3.91 5.15
CA TRP A 93 5.20 -2.47 4.92
C TRP A 93 4.55 -2.20 3.57
N ALA A 94 4.95 -2.92 2.52
CA ALA A 94 4.31 -2.82 1.22
C ALA A 94 2.87 -3.39 1.24
N ASP A 95 2.63 -4.47 1.99
CA ASP A 95 1.29 -4.99 2.23
C ASP A 95 0.38 -3.94 2.89
N LEU A 96 0.89 -3.23 3.90
CA LEU A 96 0.17 -2.15 4.56
C LEU A 96 -0.04 -0.95 3.63
N THR A 97 0.97 -0.55 2.85
CA THR A 97 0.83 0.50 1.82
C THR A 97 -0.30 0.18 0.87
N GLU A 98 -0.32 -1.03 0.29
CA GLU A 98 -1.40 -1.46 -0.62
C GLU A 98 -2.77 -1.47 0.07
N LYS A 99 -2.84 -1.94 1.32
CA LYS A 99 -4.10 -1.95 2.06
C LYS A 99 -4.63 -0.53 2.27
N ILE A 100 -3.77 0.46 2.52
CA ILE A 100 -4.19 1.87 2.61
C ILE A 100 -4.58 2.40 1.22
N ALA A 101 -3.75 2.16 0.20
CA ALA A 101 -3.95 2.64 -1.17
C ALA A 101 -5.25 2.16 -1.80
N TYR A 102 -5.60 0.88 -1.61
CA TYR A 102 -6.79 0.27 -2.21
C TYR A 102 -8.05 0.37 -1.35
N ASN A 103 -7.96 0.86 -0.09
CA ASN A 103 -9.13 0.96 0.79
C ASN A 103 -9.30 2.35 1.40
N ALA A 104 -8.37 2.76 2.28
CA ALA A 104 -8.52 4.00 3.02
C ALA A 104 -8.50 5.22 2.10
N MET A 105 -7.60 5.26 1.11
CA MET A 105 -7.50 6.39 0.18
C MET A 105 -8.76 6.59 -0.67
N PRO A 106 -9.23 5.59 -1.45
CA PRO A 106 -10.42 5.76 -2.29
C PRO A 106 -11.70 5.96 -1.48
N ALA A 107 -11.80 5.44 -0.25
CA ALA A 107 -12.97 5.67 0.60
C ALA A 107 -13.09 7.13 1.09
N GLN A 108 -12.01 7.91 1.03
CA GLN A 108 -11.96 9.29 1.51
C GLN A 108 -12.20 10.35 0.43
N ILE A 109 -12.40 9.93 -0.81
CA ILE A 109 -12.52 10.83 -1.95
C ILE A 109 -13.59 10.34 -2.93
N THR A 110 -14.31 11.25 -3.58
CA THR A 110 -15.21 10.89 -4.66
C THR A 110 -14.44 10.39 -5.88
N ALA A 111 -15.07 9.54 -6.69
CA ALA A 111 -14.43 8.95 -7.87
C ALA A 111 -13.94 10.00 -8.89
N ASP A 112 -14.53 11.20 -8.91
CA ASP A 112 -14.13 12.34 -9.74
C ASP A 112 -13.06 13.23 -9.09
N TRP A 113 -12.57 12.86 -7.90
CA TRP A 113 -11.55 13.57 -7.13
C TRP A 113 -11.92 14.95 -6.61
N TRP A 114 -13.17 15.37 -6.80
CA TRP A 114 -13.59 16.74 -6.55
C TRP A 114 -14.11 16.99 -5.14
N SER A 115 -14.47 15.92 -4.42
CA SER A 115 -14.88 16.01 -3.03
C SER A 115 -14.13 14.99 -2.19
N GLN A 116 -13.82 15.36 -0.96
CA GLN A 116 -13.12 14.49 -0.02
C GLN A 116 -13.71 14.60 1.38
N GLN A 117 -13.42 13.59 2.19
CA GLN A 117 -13.73 13.59 3.59
C GLN A 117 -12.47 13.80 4.42
N TYR A 118 -12.49 14.80 5.31
CA TYR A 118 -11.34 15.09 6.15
C TYR A 118 -11.04 13.95 7.12
N LEU A 119 -12.02 13.53 7.94
CA LEU A 119 -11.92 12.36 8.81
C LEU A 119 -12.86 11.25 8.34
N HIS A 120 -12.34 10.11 7.90
CA HIS A 120 -13.16 8.94 7.57
C HIS A 120 -13.22 7.95 8.72
N GLN A 121 -14.44 7.51 9.05
CA GLN A 121 -14.70 6.51 10.08
C GLN A 121 -15.07 5.17 9.43
N THR A 122 -14.60 4.07 10.01
CA THR A 122 -15.07 2.74 9.62
C THR A 122 -16.57 2.63 9.95
N ASN A 123 -17.38 2.16 8.99
CA ASN A 123 -18.86 2.08 9.09
C ASN A 123 -19.56 3.43 9.25
N GLN A 124 -19.04 4.47 8.60
CA GLN A 124 -19.75 5.74 8.51
C GLN A 124 -20.94 5.66 7.54
N ILE A 125 -22.14 5.46 8.07
CA ILE A 125 -23.37 5.35 7.26
C ILE A 125 -23.97 6.71 6.87
N TRP A 126 -23.50 7.80 7.48
CA TRP A 126 -24.04 9.13 7.24
C TRP A 126 -22.97 10.21 7.40
N VAL A 127 -23.10 11.23 6.57
CA VAL A 127 -22.31 12.46 6.55
C VAL A 127 -23.27 13.61 6.88
N GLY A 128 -23.12 14.21 8.06
CA GLY A 128 -24.08 15.19 8.59
C GLY A 128 -23.40 16.43 9.19
N ASN A 129 -24.16 17.53 9.31
CA ASN A 129 -23.68 18.70 10.03
C ASN A 129 -23.72 18.43 11.54
N HIS A 130 -22.56 18.35 12.17
CA HIS A 130 -22.43 18.09 13.60
C HIS A 130 -22.24 19.40 14.38
N THR A 131 -23.03 20.44 14.09
CA THR A 131 -22.96 21.75 14.77
C THR A 131 -23.18 21.68 16.28
N GLU A 132 -23.81 20.62 16.77
CA GLU A 132 -24.02 20.33 18.19
C GLU A 132 -22.81 19.64 18.85
N GLY A 133 -21.73 19.44 18.08
CA GLY A 133 -20.50 18.77 18.49
C GLY A 133 -20.51 17.28 18.18
N VAL A 134 -19.31 16.71 18.00
CA VAL A 134 -19.05 15.28 18.16
C VAL A 134 -18.08 15.08 19.31
N PRO A 135 -18.18 14.00 20.11
CA PRO A 135 -17.35 13.78 21.30
C PRO A 135 -15.83 13.69 21.03
N TRP A 136 -15.39 13.76 19.78
CA TRP A 136 -14.03 13.46 19.35
C TRP A 136 -13.32 14.53 18.55
N THR A 137 -13.99 15.61 18.17
CA THR A 137 -13.33 16.70 17.43
C THR A 137 -13.64 18.04 18.07
N ASP A 138 -12.66 18.93 18.04
CA ASP A 138 -12.82 20.35 18.37
C ASP A 138 -13.61 21.15 17.32
N ASN A 139 -13.98 20.53 16.19
CA ASN A 139 -14.52 21.21 15.03
C ASN A 139 -15.64 20.43 14.33
N ASN A 140 -16.81 21.05 14.28
CA ASN A 140 -18.11 20.50 13.85
C ASN A 140 -18.22 20.07 12.37
N ILE A 141 -17.14 20.23 11.57
CA ILE A 141 -17.15 20.08 10.11
C ILE A 141 -16.26 18.90 9.63
N ARG A 142 -15.55 18.22 10.54
CA ARG A 142 -14.53 17.23 10.17
C ARG A 142 -15.07 15.86 9.69
N GLY A 143 -16.35 15.56 9.98
CA GLY A 143 -17.05 14.35 9.52
C GLY A 143 -17.86 14.54 8.23
N ILE A 144 -17.62 15.64 7.49
CA ILE A 144 -18.38 16.02 6.29
C ILE A 144 -17.54 15.80 5.02
N ILE A 145 -18.17 15.32 3.94
CA ILE A 145 -17.59 15.35 2.59
C ILE A 145 -17.69 16.77 2.04
N SER A 146 -16.55 17.42 1.76
CA SER A 146 -16.52 18.80 1.28
C SER A 146 -15.38 19.05 0.31
N VAL A 147 -15.64 19.90 -0.68
CA VAL A 147 -14.64 20.42 -1.63
C VAL A 147 -13.73 21.48 -0.99
N TYR A 148 -14.26 22.26 -0.03
CA TYR A 148 -13.75 23.61 0.23
C TYR A 148 -13.34 23.94 1.66
N LYS A 149 -13.77 23.18 2.67
CA LYS A 149 -13.64 23.63 4.07
C LYS A 149 -12.34 23.23 4.78
N PHE A 150 -11.48 22.42 4.16
CA PHE A 150 -10.18 22.04 4.75
C PHE A 150 -9.09 21.95 3.68
N SER A 151 -8.32 23.04 3.52
CA SER A 151 -7.29 23.21 2.50
C SER A 151 -6.15 22.18 2.55
N LYS A 152 -5.85 21.64 3.74
CA LYS A 152 -4.76 20.67 3.92
C LYS A 152 -4.98 19.38 3.13
N GLY A 153 -6.18 18.79 3.24
CA GLY A 153 -6.52 17.58 2.50
C GLY A 153 -6.45 17.81 0.99
N THR A 154 -6.99 18.95 0.51
CA THR A 154 -7.11 19.27 -0.93
C THR A 154 -5.76 19.37 -1.62
N VAL A 155 -4.71 19.81 -0.91
CA VAL A 155 -3.33 19.87 -1.45
C VAL A 155 -2.52 18.61 -1.13
N ASN A 156 -2.99 17.75 -0.23
CA ASN A 156 -2.28 16.55 0.20
C ASN A 156 -2.69 15.30 -0.59
N HIS A 157 -3.99 15.02 -0.74
CA HIS A 157 -4.46 13.82 -1.41
C HIS A 157 -3.97 13.63 -2.86
N PRO A 158 -3.74 14.68 -3.68
CA PRO A 158 -3.23 14.51 -5.04
C PRO A 158 -1.86 13.83 -5.11
N GLN A 159 -1.11 13.80 -4.00
CA GLN A 159 0.20 13.18 -3.92
C GLN A 159 0.17 11.65 -3.83
N GLY A 160 -0.92 11.05 -3.34
CA GLY A 160 -0.98 9.65 -2.95
C GLY A 160 -0.64 8.67 -4.08
N TRP A 161 -1.44 8.68 -5.16
CA TRP A 161 -1.17 7.79 -6.30
C TRP A 161 0.13 8.09 -7.04
N PRO A 162 0.52 9.36 -7.30
CA PRO A 162 1.81 9.64 -7.92
C PRO A 162 2.98 9.05 -7.13
N LYS A 163 3.00 9.17 -5.80
CA LYS A 163 4.05 8.57 -4.95
C LYS A 163 4.01 7.05 -5.01
N PHE A 164 2.83 6.46 -4.82
CA PHE A 164 2.62 5.00 -4.91
C PHE A 164 3.13 4.44 -6.23
N TRP A 165 2.72 5.00 -7.38
CA TRP A 165 3.16 4.49 -8.68
C TRP A 165 4.64 4.77 -8.95
N SER A 166 5.18 5.90 -8.49
CA SER A 166 6.63 6.18 -8.61
C SER A 166 7.48 5.20 -7.81
N ASN A 167 6.94 4.64 -6.72
CA ASN A 167 7.59 3.65 -5.87
C ASN A 167 7.13 2.20 -6.17
N SER A 168 6.33 1.99 -7.22
CA SER A 168 5.85 0.66 -7.60
C SER A 168 6.97 -0.27 -8.05
N PHE A 169 8.02 0.28 -8.67
CA PHE A 169 9.24 -0.43 -9.01
C PHE A 169 10.44 0.12 -8.27
N LEU A 170 11.31 -0.77 -7.78
CA LEU A 170 12.52 -0.42 -7.06
C LEU A 170 13.75 -1.10 -7.65
N LEU A 171 14.90 -0.49 -7.47
CA LEU A 171 16.18 -1.11 -7.75
C LEU A 171 16.71 -1.88 -6.53
N ALA A 172 17.27 -3.06 -6.78
CA ALA A 172 17.93 -3.93 -5.80
C ALA A 172 19.34 -4.30 -6.28
N ASP A 173 20.09 -5.04 -5.45
CA ASP A 173 21.40 -5.60 -5.77
C ASP A 173 22.35 -4.56 -6.38
N ASN A 174 22.48 -3.42 -5.69
CA ASN A 174 23.29 -2.27 -6.12
C ASN A 174 22.93 -1.74 -7.53
N GLY A 175 21.64 -1.75 -7.86
CA GLY A 175 21.12 -1.26 -9.14
C GLY A 175 21.09 -2.30 -10.25
N THR A 176 21.54 -3.53 -10.01
CA THR A 176 21.60 -4.59 -11.04
C THR A 176 20.34 -5.45 -11.12
N ALA A 177 19.44 -5.35 -10.14
CA ALA A 177 18.16 -6.05 -10.11
C ALA A 177 16.99 -5.08 -10.02
N LEU A 178 15.82 -5.54 -10.47
CA LEU A 178 14.57 -4.79 -10.46
C LEU A 178 13.53 -5.52 -9.61
N VAL A 179 12.74 -4.78 -8.83
CA VAL A 179 11.69 -5.29 -7.96
C VAL A 179 10.37 -4.66 -8.34
N HIS A 180 9.32 -5.44 -8.62
CA HIS A 180 7.94 -4.95 -8.62
C HIS A 180 7.41 -5.04 -7.18
N ALA A 181 7.38 -3.88 -6.53
CA ALA A 181 7.16 -3.70 -5.10
C ALA A 181 5.69 -3.46 -4.74
N LEU A 182 5.05 -2.49 -5.38
CA LEU A 182 3.63 -2.19 -5.18
C LEU A 182 2.89 -2.65 -6.44
N LEU A 183 2.04 -3.64 -6.29
CA LEU A 183 1.53 -4.45 -7.39
C LEU A 183 0.35 -3.76 -8.06
N GLY A 184 0.40 -3.65 -9.37
CA GLY A 184 -0.74 -3.21 -10.17
C GLY A 184 -0.40 -3.16 -11.65
N PRO A 185 -1.30 -2.62 -12.48
CA PRO A 185 -1.03 -2.43 -13.89
C PRO A 185 0.01 -1.32 -14.07
N ALA A 186 1.07 -1.60 -14.82
CA ALA A 186 2.18 -0.65 -14.98
C ALA A 186 2.98 -0.90 -16.26
N THR A 187 3.67 0.14 -16.73
CA THR A 187 4.72 0.02 -17.74
C THR A 187 5.94 0.79 -17.26
N LEU A 188 7.10 0.15 -17.30
CA LEU A 188 8.38 0.73 -16.90
C LEU A 188 9.39 0.56 -18.02
N GLY A 189 10.06 1.64 -18.40
CA GLY A 189 11.32 1.61 -19.15
C GLY A 189 12.44 2.15 -18.26
N THR A 190 13.54 1.42 -18.12
CA THR A 190 14.68 1.84 -17.28
C THR A 190 15.99 1.22 -17.75
N THR A 191 17.10 1.73 -17.24
CA THR A 191 18.43 1.17 -17.43
C THR A 191 19.01 0.74 -16.08
N LEU A 192 19.28 -0.55 -15.93
CA LEU A 192 19.89 -1.12 -14.74
C LEU A 192 21.42 -0.93 -14.77
N GLY A 193 22.08 -1.32 -13.67
CA GLY A 193 23.53 -1.41 -13.58
C GLY A 193 24.14 -2.19 -14.75
N ASN A 194 25.38 -1.84 -15.13
CA ASN A 194 26.05 -2.36 -16.33
C ASN A 194 25.37 -1.99 -17.67
N ALA A 195 24.56 -0.92 -17.68
CA ALA A 195 23.88 -0.40 -18.87
C ALA A 195 22.91 -1.40 -19.52
N VAL A 196 22.24 -2.21 -18.71
CA VAL A 196 21.21 -3.14 -19.17
C VAL A 196 19.90 -2.37 -19.37
N ASP A 197 19.50 -2.19 -20.63
CA ASP A 197 18.23 -1.57 -21.00
C ASP A 197 17.09 -2.58 -20.80
N THR A 198 16.01 -2.16 -20.16
CA THR A 198 14.88 -3.04 -19.83
C THR A 198 13.54 -2.31 -19.92
N ASN A 199 12.56 -3.00 -20.50
CA ASN A 199 11.16 -2.60 -20.52
C ASN A 199 10.32 -3.70 -19.89
N VAL A 200 9.43 -3.33 -18.99
CA VAL A 200 8.50 -4.21 -18.30
C VAL A 200 7.08 -3.69 -18.50
N THR A 201 6.17 -4.55 -18.93
CA THR A 201 4.74 -4.28 -18.97
C THR A 201 4.03 -5.29 -18.06
N VAL A 202 3.13 -4.79 -17.21
CA VAL A 202 2.32 -5.60 -16.29
C VAL A 202 0.85 -5.39 -16.64
N ASP A 203 0.21 -6.43 -17.14
CA ASP A 203 -1.23 -6.46 -17.39
C ASP A 203 -1.94 -7.24 -16.28
N THR A 204 -2.89 -6.59 -15.61
CA THR A 204 -3.62 -7.16 -14.48
C THR A 204 -4.89 -6.38 -14.16
N LEU A 205 -5.88 -7.07 -13.61
CA LEU A 205 -7.05 -6.48 -12.97
C LEU A 205 -6.88 -6.28 -11.45
N TYR A 206 -5.69 -6.55 -10.91
CA TYR A 206 -5.38 -6.31 -9.50
C TYR A 206 -5.67 -4.84 -9.12
N PRO A 207 -6.30 -4.56 -7.97
CA PRO A 207 -6.56 -5.47 -6.83
C PRO A 207 -7.82 -6.34 -6.95
N PHE A 208 -8.64 -6.19 -8.01
CA PHE A 208 -9.90 -6.94 -8.16
C PHE A 208 -9.68 -8.34 -8.76
N GLY A 209 -8.62 -8.52 -9.55
CA GLY A 209 -8.17 -9.81 -10.09
C GLY A 209 -6.91 -10.34 -9.41
N SER A 210 -6.69 -11.65 -9.52
CA SER A 210 -5.52 -12.34 -8.94
C SER A 210 -4.37 -12.58 -9.93
N LEU A 211 -4.64 -12.42 -11.23
CA LEU A 211 -3.70 -12.76 -12.30
C LEU A 211 -2.90 -11.54 -12.75
N PHE A 212 -1.60 -11.73 -12.90
CA PHE A 212 -0.67 -10.78 -13.50
C PHE A 212 0.03 -11.44 -14.68
N SER A 213 0.09 -10.71 -15.79
CA SER A 213 0.88 -11.07 -16.96
C SER A 213 1.97 -10.03 -17.16
N TYR A 214 3.22 -10.44 -16.97
CA TYR A 214 4.40 -9.60 -17.19
C TYR A 214 5.01 -9.93 -18.55
N THR A 215 5.37 -8.89 -19.29
CA THR A 215 6.19 -8.97 -20.49
C THR A 215 7.46 -8.17 -20.26
N ILE A 216 8.61 -8.85 -20.27
CA ILE A 216 9.91 -8.24 -20.00
C ILE A 216 10.77 -8.33 -21.26
N ALA A 217 11.21 -7.19 -21.77
CA ALA A 217 12.18 -7.10 -22.86
C ALA A 217 13.46 -6.45 -22.35
N SER A 218 14.61 -7.12 -22.49
CA SER A 218 15.87 -6.59 -22.00
C SER A 218 17.07 -6.92 -22.89
N SER A 219 18.08 -6.05 -22.86
CA SER A 219 19.32 -6.21 -23.63
C SER A 219 20.26 -7.28 -23.07
N ALA A 220 20.14 -7.64 -21.78
CA ALA A 220 20.96 -8.65 -21.11
C ALA A 220 20.23 -9.26 -19.90
N PRO A 221 20.69 -10.43 -19.40
CA PRO A 221 20.11 -11.05 -18.21
C PRO A 221 20.26 -10.21 -16.95
N TYR A 222 19.20 -10.17 -16.13
CA TYR A 222 19.21 -9.59 -14.79
C TYR A 222 18.16 -10.29 -13.91
N THR A 223 18.22 -10.05 -12.60
CA THR A 223 17.24 -10.60 -11.65
C THR A 223 16.02 -9.70 -11.53
N PHE A 224 14.84 -10.26 -11.79
CA PHE A 224 13.56 -9.60 -11.57
C PHE A 224 12.83 -10.22 -10.38
N TYR A 225 12.62 -9.43 -9.33
CA TYR A 225 11.88 -9.81 -8.15
C TYR A 225 10.43 -9.31 -8.24
N ILE A 226 9.49 -10.13 -7.80
CA ILE A 226 8.10 -9.72 -7.61
C ILE A 226 7.77 -9.95 -6.14
N ARG A 227 7.22 -8.94 -5.45
CA ARG A 227 6.77 -9.15 -4.06
C ARG A 227 5.59 -10.13 -4.06
N ILE A 228 5.62 -11.08 -3.14
CA ILE A 228 4.48 -11.93 -2.80
C ILE A 228 3.83 -11.36 -1.53
N PRO A 229 2.58 -10.87 -1.60
CA PRO A 229 1.89 -10.34 -0.42
C PRO A 229 1.70 -11.38 0.68
N GLY A 230 1.72 -10.97 1.94
CA GLY A 230 1.62 -11.88 3.09
C GLY A 230 0.28 -12.61 3.23
N TRP A 231 -0.79 -12.07 2.63
CA TRP A 231 -2.12 -12.70 2.58
C TRP A 231 -2.26 -13.78 1.50
N ALA A 232 -1.30 -13.88 0.58
CA ALA A 232 -1.37 -14.83 -0.53
C ALA A 232 -1.28 -16.28 -0.01
N ASN A 233 -2.18 -17.15 -0.47
CA ASN A 233 -2.30 -18.52 0.02
C ASN A 233 -1.51 -19.54 -0.83
N SER A 234 -1.67 -20.83 -0.53
CA SER A 234 -1.00 -21.95 -1.22
C SER A 234 -1.46 -22.20 -2.66
N GLU A 235 -2.55 -21.59 -3.12
CA GLU A 235 -3.00 -21.65 -4.53
C GLU A 235 -2.27 -20.63 -5.42
N SER A 236 -1.43 -19.79 -4.82
CA SER A 236 -0.57 -18.87 -5.56
C SER A 236 0.48 -19.65 -6.36
N TYR A 237 0.70 -19.25 -7.61
CA TYR A 237 1.69 -19.85 -8.47
C TYR A 237 2.34 -18.82 -9.38
N ILE A 238 3.53 -19.14 -9.84
CA ILE A 238 4.26 -18.38 -10.85
C ILE A 238 4.73 -19.34 -11.95
N SER A 239 4.69 -18.87 -13.19
CA SER A 239 5.24 -19.57 -14.35
C SER A 239 6.04 -18.60 -15.21
N VAL A 240 7.14 -19.08 -15.79
CA VAL A 240 8.01 -18.31 -16.68
C VAL A 240 8.00 -19.01 -18.03
N ASP A 241 7.69 -18.28 -19.11
CA ASP A 241 7.62 -18.80 -20.48
C ASP A 241 6.77 -20.09 -20.58
N ASP A 242 5.62 -20.08 -19.91
CA ASP A 242 4.67 -21.21 -19.79
C ASP A 242 5.24 -22.49 -19.16
N GLN A 243 6.36 -22.39 -18.43
CA GLN A 243 6.95 -23.46 -17.63
C GLN A 243 6.80 -23.19 -16.13
N ASN A 244 6.87 -24.25 -15.32
CA ASN A 244 6.91 -24.13 -13.86
C ASN A 244 7.99 -23.14 -13.45
N ALA A 245 7.70 -22.27 -12.46
CA ALA A 245 8.69 -21.33 -11.98
C ALA A 245 9.94 -22.03 -11.45
N VAL A 246 11.04 -21.80 -12.15
CA VAL A 246 12.41 -22.03 -11.71
C VAL A 246 13.03 -20.67 -11.37
N PRO A 247 14.07 -20.60 -10.52
CA PRO A 247 14.86 -19.39 -10.37
C PRO A 247 15.26 -18.85 -11.76
N LEU A 248 14.94 -17.59 -12.03
CA LEU A 248 15.22 -16.94 -13.31
C LEU A 248 16.75 -16.88 -13.53
N PHE A 249 17.23 -17.62 -14.52
CA PHE A 249 18.54 -17.41 -15.13
C PHE A 249 18.28 -16.97 -16.58
N PRO A 250 18.05 -15.67 -16.83
CA PRO A 250 17.73 -15.23 -18.17
C PRO A 250 18.90 -15.53 -19.11
N HIS A 251 18.61 -15.99 -20.32
CA HIS A 251 19.57 -16.02 -21.40
C HIS A 251 19.48 -14.69 -22.18
N ALA A 252 20.61 -14.17 -22.64
CA ALA A 252 20.66 -12.89 -23.34
C ALA A 252 19.82 -12.91 -24.63
N LYS A 253 19.05 -11.82 -24.87
CA LYS A 253 18.18 -11.53 -26.05
C LYS A 253 16.84 -12.29 -26.17
N SER A 254 16.01 -12.32 -25.13
CA SER A 254 14.62 -12.78 -25.31
C SER A 254 13.62 -11.91 -24.55
N VAL A 255 12.39 -11.88 -25.08
CA VAL A 255 11.22 -11.41 -24.34
C VAL A 255 10.84 -12.54 -23.40
N THR A 256 10.80 -12.26 -22.09
CA THR A 256 10.36 -13.23 -21.07
C THR A 256 8.94 -12.89 -20.67
N THR A 257 8.08 -13.90 -20.63
CA THR A 257 6.72 -13.77 -20.11
C THR A 257 6.63 -14.42 -18.74
N ILE A 258 6.11 -13.69 -17.76
CA ILE A 258 5.85 -14.24 -16.42
C ILE A 258 4.34 -14.16 -16.18
N LYS A 259 3.74 -15.27 -15.75
CA LYS A 259 2.38 -15.28 -15.20
C LYS A 259 2.47 -15.52 -13.71
N LEU A 260 1.82 -14.67 -12.93
CA LEU A 260 1.69 -14.81 -11.48
C LEU A 260 0.20 -14.83 -11.15
N ASN A 261 -0.22 -15.84 -10.41
CA ASN A 261 -1.53 -15.86 -9.75
C ASN A 261 -1.32 -15.75 -8.24
N LEU A 262 -2.04 -14.85 -7.60
CA LEU A 262 -2.09 -14.73 -6.15
C LEU A 262 -3.42 -15.28 -5.63
N GLY A 263 -3.38 -16.39 -4.92
CA GLY A 263 -4.58 -16.97 -4.30
C GLY A 263 -5.09 -16.07 -3.18
N MET A 264 -6.35 -15.65 -3.30
CA MET A 264 -7.01 -14.67 -2.43
C MET A 264 -8.18 -15.32 -1.69
N ASP A 265 -7.93 -15.81 -0.48
CA ASP A 265 -8.99 -16.28 0.41
C ASP A 265 -9.83 -15.13 0.96
N ILE A 266 -11.05 -15.46 1.38
CA ILE A 266 -11.84 -14.56 2.22
C ILE A 266 -11.30 -14.65 3.65
N GLU A 267 -10.83 -13.53 4.18
CA GLU A 267 -10.41 -13.42 5.57
C GLU A 267 -11.48 -12.69 6.39
N VAL A 268 -11.73 -13.21 7.59
CA VAL A 268 -12.67 -12.60 8.55
C VAL A 268 -11.90 -12.17 9.79
N GLU A 269 -11.73 -10.85 9.95
CA GLU A 269 -11.09 -10.24 11.12
C GLU A 269 -12.15 -9.96 12.20
N ARG A 270 -11.97 -10.50 13.40
CA ARG A 270 -12.83 -10.16 14.55
C ARG A 270 -12.53 -8.76 15.05
N ARG A 271 -13.59 -7.99 15.31
CA ARG A 271 -13.51 -6.61 15.78
C ARG A 271 -14.31 -6.41 17.08
N SER A 272 -14.25 -5.20 17.63
CA SER A 272 -14.96 -4.84 18.85
C SER A 272 -16.47 -5.11 18.75
N ASN A 273 -17.14 -5.32 19.88
CA ASN A 273 -18.60 -5.50 19.95
C ASN A 273 -19.13 -6.65 19.06
N ASN A 274 -18.40 -7.77 18.97
CA ASN A 274 -18.74 -8.93 18.12
C ASN A 274 -18.91 -8.61 16.63
N SER A 275 -18.38 -7.47 16.17
CA SER A 275 -18.34 -7.15 14.75
C SER A 275 -17.22 -7.90 14.02
N ILE A 276 -17.31 -7.94 12.70
CA ILE A 276 -16.29 -8.51 11.84
C ILE A 276 -15.93 -7.52 10.73
N ALA A 277 -14.71 -7.62 10.23
CA ALA A 277 -14.29 -7.06 8.95
C ALA A 277 -13.99 -8.20 7.98
N VAL A 278 -14.36 -8.03 6.72
CA VAL A 278 -14.19 -9.03 5.66
C VAL A 278 -13.18 -8.51 4.66
N HIS A 279 -12.18 -9.32 4.35
CA HIS A 279 -11.14 -9.02 3.38
C HIS A 279 -11.07 -10.09 2.30
N ARG A 280 -10.59 -9.70 1.12
CA ARG A 280 -10.14 -10.63 0.08
C ARG A 280 -8.95 -10.01 -0.65
N GLY A 281 -7.79 -10.65 -0.55
CA GLY A 281 -6.53 -10.04 -1.01
C GLY A 281 -6.26 -8.71 -0.29
N PRO A 282 -5.88 -7.64 -1.01
CA PRO A 282 -5.66 -6.34 -0.38
C PRO A 282 -6.96 -5.59 -0.06
N LEU A 283 -8.13 -6.07 -0.52
CA LEU A 283 -9.40 -5.35 -0.41
C LEU A 283 -10.12 -5.62 0.91
N PHE A 284 -10.66 -4.55 1.50
CA PHE A 284 -11.60 -4.53 2.61
C PHE A 284 -13.00 -4.25 2.07
N TYR A 285 -13.96 -5.10 2.44
CA TYR A 285 -15.32 -5.04 1.90
C TYR A 285 -16.27 -4.28 2.84
N ALA A 286 -17.22 -3.60 2.21
CA ALA A 286 -18.37 -2.98 2.87
C ALA A 286 -19.67 -3.59 2.34
N VAL A 287 -20.74 -3.46 3.12
CA VAL A 287 -22.09 -3.79 2.66
C VAL A 287 -22.63 -2.60 1.90
N ASP A 288 -23.03 -2.83 0.65
CA ASP A 288 -23.71 -1.81 -0.14
C ASP A 288 -25.07 -1.47 0.46
N LEU A 289 -25.37 -0.18 0.59
CA LEU A 289 -26.62 0.31 1.15
C LEU A 289 -27.44 0.93 0.03
N ALA A 290 -28.70 0.51 -0.12
CA ALA A 290 -29.60 1.12 -1.09
C ALA A 290 -29.74 2.63 -0.81
N HIS A 291 -29.52 3.44 -1.85
CA HIS A 291 -29.58 4.90 -1.76
C HIS A 291 -30.37 5.51 -2.93
N ASN A 292 -30.78 6.76 -2.76
CA ASN A 292 -31.35 7.58 -3.83
C ASN A 292 -30.37 8.74 -4.11
N ASP A 293 -30.00 8.92 -5.37
CA ASP A 293 -29.15 10.03 -5.79
C ASP A 293 -30.01 11.26 -6.13
N THR A 294 -29.67 12.41 -5.54
CA THR A 294 -30.27 13.70 -5.87
C THR A 294 -29.15 14.68 -6.24
N THR A 295 -29.07 15.05 -7.52
CA THR A 295 -28.08 16.00 -8.01
C THR A 295 -28.70 17.40 -8.12
N THR A 296 -28.02 18.41 -7.59
CA THR A 296 -28.41 19.82 -7.74
C THR A 296 -27.32 20.56 -8.51
N SER A 297 -27.70 21.30 -9.56
CA SER A 297 -26.76 22.14 -10.29
C SER A 297 -26.10 23.16 -9.35
N ALA A 298 -24.78 23.29 -9.44
CA ALA A 298 -24.08 24.33 -8.69
C ALA A 298 -24.65 25.71 -9.05
N LEU A 299 -24.97 26.50 -8.02
CA LEU A 299 -25.28 27.92 -8.20
C LEU A 299 -23.99 28.59 -8.70
N ARG A 300 -23.99 29.00 -9.98
CA ARG A 300 -22.92 29.81 -10.56
C ARG A 300 -23.03 31.26 -10.11
#